data_AF-A0A9P1BVR5-F1
#
_entry.id   AF-A0A9P1BVR5-F1
#
_cell.length_a   1.000
_cell.length_b   1.000
_cell.length_c   1.000
_cell.angle_alpha   90.00
_cell.angle_beta   90.00
_cell.angle_gamma   90.00
#
_symmetry.space_group_name_H-M   'P 1'
#
loop_
_entity.id
_entity.type
_entity.pdbx_description
1 polymer ?
#
loop_
_entity_poly.entity_id
_entity_poly.type
_entity_poly.pdbx_seq_one_letter_code
_entity_poly.pdbx_strand_id
1 'polypeptide(L)'
;MAVTLENRYKGLRAPHKIKMAASGCLRECAEAQGKDVGVIATQAGYNLYVCGNGGAKPVHAKLLATDCSVEECLKYVDRFLMYYISTAKHLQRTAPWLAELEGGIDYLKKVVIEDSLGIAADLEQMMERNRANEKCEWKAVAYDEELRQKFQHFANTKEIHDSEQIEYIDMRGQRHPNLYSPPDITGPALYRKEDSHSSDWEWIFAGLVSAYPKNGGLSVKHGMQELAVFHLPSAEPKEQWLATQNLCPHKQARTISRGLVGVQPNGTLTVADPIYKTTYNLVTGEGISNPNFNLSTFKTKVEDGKVFVQVPPCSEMEEKMEKMIQESFKADGREYLAKKTGGPVDHMGQCLSKQKDLSW
;
A
#
# COMPACT_ATOMS: atom_id res chain seq x y z
N MET A 1 -15.02 15.94 22.56
CA MET A 1 -14.11 16.83 21.82
C MET A 1 -13.19 16.07 20.87
N ALA A 2 -12.21 15.26 21.31
CA ALA A 2 -11.27 14.58 20.40
C ALA A 2 -11.96 13.79 19.26
N VAL A 3 -12.87 12.87 19.62
CA VAL A 3 -13.68 12.09 18.66
C VAL A 3 -14.55 12.97 17.76
N THR A 4 -15.00 14.13 18.28
CA THR A 4 -15.79 15.11 17.53
C THR A 4 -14.93 15.76 16.43
N LEU A 5 -13.71 16.19 16.77
CA LEU A 5 -12.76 16.76 15.81
C LEU A 5 -12.40 15.72 14.74
N GLU A 6 -12.08 14.50 15.15
CA GLU A 6 -11.75 13.42 14.21
C GLU A 6 -12.89 13.15 13.24
N ASN A 7 -14.11 12.91 13.72
CA ASN A 7 -15.24 12.62 12.85
C ASN A 7 -15.66 13.81 11.99
N ARG A 8 -15.41 15.04 12.44
CA ARG A 8 -15.75 16.25 11.68
C ARG A 8 -14.75 16.54 10.56
N TYR A 9 -13.46 16.29 10.78
CA TYR A 9 -12.38 16.74 9.88
C TYR A 9 -11.61 15.61 9.19
N LYS A 10 -11.93 14.34 9.45
CA LYS A 10 -11.37 13.21 8.69
C LYS A 10 -11.63 13.37 7.19
N GLY A 11 -10.68 12.92 6.37
CA GLY A 11 -10.77 12.99 4.91
C GLY A 11 -10.51 14.38 4.30
N LEU A 12 -10.28 15.42 5.11
CA LEU A 12 -10.04 16.77 4.60
C LEU A 12 -8.75 16.84 3.76
N ARG A 13 -8.88 17.37 2.54
CA ARG A 13 -7.74 17.67 1.65
C ARG A 13 -7.22 19.06 1.96
N ALA A 14 -5.93 19.15 2.27
CA ALA A 14 -5.28 20.40 2.66
C ALA A 14 -3.92 20.54 1.99
N PRO A 15 -3.37 21.77 1.87
CA PRO A 15 -2.06 22.02 1.27
C PRO A 15 -0.92 21.20 1.90
N HIS A 16 -1.05 20.84 3.17
CA HIS A 16 -0.16 19.91 3.86
C HIS A 16 -0.93 19.15 4.98
N LYS A 17 -0.33 18.08 5.52
CA LYS A 17 -0.83 17.36 6.71
C LYS A 17 -1.22 18.29 7.87
N ILE A 18 -2.36 17.99 8.49
CA ILE A 18 -2.91 18.69 9.67
C ILE A 18 -2.90 17.72 10.85
N LYS A 19 -2.50 18.21 12.02
CA LYS A 19 -2.60 17.48 13.29
C LYS A 19 -3.55 18.22 14.23
N MET A 20 -4.38 17.47 14.93
CA MET A 20 -5.28 18.01 15.94
C MET A 20 -5.11 17.26 17.25
N ALA A 21 -5.33 17.93 18.38
CA ALA A 21 -5.39 17.26 19.68
C ALA A 21 -6.36 17.98 20.62
N ALA A 22 -6.93 17.20 21.54
CA ALA A 22 -7.76 17.71 22.62
C ALA A 22 -7.21 17.21 23.96
N SER A 23 -6.93 18.14 24.88
CA SER A 23 -6.48 17.86 26.24
C SER A 23 -7.62 18.13 27.22
N GLY A 24 -7.86 17.19 28.15
CA GLY A 24 -8.91 17.32 29.16
C GLY A 24 -8.59 18.28 30.31
N CYS A 25 -7.36 18.79 30.40
CA CYS A 25 -6.97 19.81 31.38
C CYS A 25 -5.70 20.54 30.92
N LEU A 26 -5.34 21.60 31.65
CA LEU A 26 -4.15 22.45 31.40
C LEU A 26 -2.80 21.71 31.50
N ARG A 27 -2.77 20.49 32.07
CA ARG A 27 -1.55 19.66 32.06
C ARG A 27 -1.17 19.16 30.67
N GLU A 28 -2.08 19.28 29.71
CA GLU A 28 -1.75 19.23 28.28
C GLU A 28 -1.16 17.91 27.79
N CYS A 29 -1.47 16.77 28.41
CA CYS A 29 -0.88 15.45 28.08
C CYS A 29 -1.03 15.00 26.61
N ALA A 30 -1.92 15.63 25.82
CA ALA A 30 -2.08 15.34 24.39
C ALA A 30 -1.22 16.26 23.48
N GLU A 31 -0.37 17.12 24.04
CA GLU A 31 0.46 18.07 23.31
C GLU A 31 -0.36 18.99 22.36
N ALA A 32 -1.56 19.41 22.80
CA ALA A 32 -2.48 20.26 22.07
C ALA A 32 -1.85 21.56 21.54
N GLN A 33 -0.96 22.20 22.31
CA GLN A 33 -0.25 23.41 21.89
C GLN A 33 0.89 23.14 20.90
N GLY A 34 1.18 21.88 20.57
CA GLY A 34 2.12 21.48 19.52
C GLY A 34 1.47 21.10 18.19
N LYS A 35 0.12 21.16 18.10
CA LYS A 35 -0.63 20.72 16.90
C LYS A 35 -1.15 21.91 16.09
N ASP A 36 -1.52 21.65 14.84
CA ASP A 36 -2.10 22.67 13.95
C ASP A 36 -3.44 23.21 14.52
N VAL A 37 -4.20 22.35 15.21
CA VAL A 37 -5.37 22.71 16.05
C VAL A 37 -5.25 22.03 17.42
N GLY A 38 -5.27 22.81 18.48
CA GLY A 38 -5.23 22.33 19.86
C GLY A 38 -6.45 22.80 20.64
N VAL A 39 -7.11 21.91 21.35
CA VAL A 39 -8.24 22.27 22.23
C VAL A 39 -7.93 21.84 23.65
N ILE A 40 -8.02 22.74 24.61
CA ILE A 40 -7.75 22.44 26.03
C ILE A 40 -8.97 22.77 26.87
N ALA A 41 -9.51 21.79 27.59
CA ALA A 41 -10.66 22.00 28.46
C ALA A 41 -10.31 22.90 29.64
N THR A 42 -11.20 23.84 29.93
CA THR A 42 -11.19 24.71 31.11
C THR A 42 -12.44 24.43 31.95
N GLN A 43 -12.61 25.14 33.07
CA GLN A 43 -13.85 25.05 33.85
C GLN A 43 -15.04 25.72 33.13
N ALA A 44 -14.78 26.71 32.28
CA ALA A 44 -15.80 27.50 31.59
C ALA A 44 -16.07 27.04 30.14
N GLY A 45 -15.22 26.16 29.58
CA GLY A 45 -15.38 25.65 28.22
C GLY A 45 -14.08 25.09 27.69
N TYR A 46 -13.59 25.65 26.58
CA TYR A 46 -12.34 25.25 25.97
C TYR A 46 -11.51 26.43 25.48
N ASN A 47 -10.19 26.34 25.65
CA ASN A 47 -9.25 27.21 24.97
C ASN A 47 -8.86 26.58 23.64
N LEU A 48 -9.00 27.34 22.55
CA LEU A 48 -8.68 26.93 21.20
C LEU A 48 -7.36 27.56 20.76
N TYR A 49 -6.41 26.72 20.35
CA TYR A 49 -5.09 27.08 19.85
C TYR A 49 -4.96 26.64 18.40
N VAL A 50 -4.24 27.42 17.59
CA VAL A 50 -4.01 27.13 16.16
C VAL A 50 -2.57 27.38 15.73
N CYS A 51 -2.18 26.81 14.60
CA CYS A 51 -0.90 27.04 13.94
C CYS A 51 0.32 26.56 14.75
N GLY A 52 0.18 25.47 15.52
CA GLY A 52 1.32 24.76 16.10
C GLY A 52 1.93 23.75 15.13
N ASN A 53 3.17 23.34 15.39
CA ASN A 53 3.87 22.39 14.54
C ASN A 53 4.90 21.58 15.34
N GLY A 54 4.77 20.25 15.32
CA GLY A 54 5.85 19.33 15.68
C GLY A 54 6.69 18.91 14.47
N GLY A 55 8.01 18.86 14.63
CA GLY A 55 8.97 18.45 13.58
C GLY A 55 10.36 19.03 13.84
N ALA A 56 11.18 19.15 12.79
CA ALA A 56 12.55 19.65 12.89
C ALA A 56 12.65 21.10 13.40
N LYS A 57 11.65 21.95 13.10
CA LYS A 57 11.52 23.31 13.64
C LYS A 57 10.17 23.40 14.38
N PRO A 58 10.13 23.06 15.67
CA PRO A 58 8.88 23.08 16.43
C PRO A 58 8.38 24.51 16.64
N VAL A 59 7.06 24.69 16.61
CA VAL A 59 6.39 25.98 16.85
C VAL A 59 5.19 25.72 17.77
N HIS A 60 5.09 26.50 18.85
CA HIS A 60 3.90 26.47 19.71
C HIS A 60 2.72 27.16 19.02
N ALA A 61 1.57 26.51 19.09
CA ALA A 61 0.29 27.05 18.65
C ALA A 61 -0.04 28.35 19.39
N LYS A 62 -0.77 29.25 18.72
CA LYS A 62 -1.20 30.52 19.26
C LYS A 62 -2.66 30.43 19.70
N LEU A 63 -2.97 31.09 20.81
CA LEU A 63 -4.32 31.15 21.36
C LEU A 63 -5.24 31.94 20.42
N LEU A 64 -6.27 31.27 19.89
CA LEU A 64 -7.28 31.84 19.01
C LEU A 64 -8.49 32.34 19.81
N ALA A 65 -9.05 31.49 20.69
CA ALA A 65 -10.19 31.82 21.53
C ALA A 65 -10.07 31.16 22.91
N THR A 66 -10.67 31.79 23.93
CA THR A 66 -10.71 31.29 25.31
C THR A 66 -12.13 30.96 25.72
N ASP A 67 -12.27 29.94 26.58
CA ASP A 67 -13.55 29.54 27.18
C ASP A 67 -14.70 29.37 26.17
N CYS A 68 -14.39 28.91 24.95
CA CYS A 68 -15.40 28.65 23.93
C CYS A 68 -16.25 27.44 24.30
N SER A 69 -17.55 27.54 24.02
CA SER A 69 -18.43 26.38 23.96
C SER A 69 -17.98 25.42 22.85
N VAL A 70 -18.42 24.15 22.90
CA VAL A 70 -18.08 23.17 21.86
C VAL A 70 -18.46 23.67 20.47
N GLU A 71 -19.64 24.29 20.33
CA GLU A 71 -20.16 24.79 19.06
C GLU A 71 -19.29 25.92 18.50
N GLU A 72 -18.92 26.89 19.34
CA GLU A 72 -18.03 27.98 18.97
C GLU A 72 -16.65 27.48 18.57
N CYS A 73 -16.08 26.53 19.32
CA CYS A 73 -14.77 25.98 18.99
C CYS A 73 -14.80 25.28 17.63
N LEU A 74 -15.85 24.47 17.35
CA LEU A 74 -15.98 23.81 16.04
C LEU A 74 -16.15 24.82 14.91
N LYS A 75 -16.99 25.84 15.11
CA LYS A 75 -17.21 26.93 14.15
C LYS A 75 -15.92 27.69 13.83
N TYR A 76 -15.13 28.03 14.83
CA TYR A 76 -13.84 28.70 14.61
C TYR A 76 -12.82 27.80 13.93
N VAL A 77 -12.81 26.50 14.23
CA VAL A 77 -11.94 25.54 13.53
C VAL A 77 -12.35 25.37 12.06
N ASP A 78 -13.65 25.30 11.74
CA ASP A 78 -14.12 25.24 10.35
C ASP A 78 -13.60 26.42 9.54
N ARG A 79 -13.83 27.63 10.06
CA ARG A 79 -13.41 28.89 9.45
C ARG A 79 -11.90 28.96 9.30
N PHE A 80 -11.15 28.63 10.36
CA PHE A 80 -9.69 28.60 10.33
C PHE A 80 -9.15 27.65 9.25
N LEU A 81 -9.65 26.41 9.21
CA LEU A 81 -9.17 25.40 8.27
C LEU A 81 -9.49 25.79 6.82
N MET A 82 -10.71 26.27 6.55
CA MET A 82 -11.08 26.68 5.20
C MET A 82 -10.33 27.93 4.75
N TYR A 83 -10.10 28.88 5.66
CA TYR A 83 -9.30 30.07 5.35
C TYR A 83 -7.83 29.70 5.06
N TYR A 84 -7.23 28.84 5.87
CA TYR A 84 -5.89 28.29 5.62
C TYR A 84 -5.82 27.54 4.28
N ILE A 85 -6.76 26.64 4.01
CA ILE A 85 -6.79 25.86 2.75
C ILE A 85 -6.94 26.77 1.53
N SER A 86 -7.69 27.87 1.65
CA SER A 86 -7.94 28.79 0.56
C SER A 86 -6.78 29.75 0.28
N THR A 87 -5.88 29.97 1.25
CA THR A 87 -4.86 31.02 1.18
C THR A 87 -3.42 30.51 1.24
N ALA A 88 -3.19 29.28 1.71
CA ALA A 88 -1.84 28.73 1.84
C ALA A 88 -1.29 28.17 0.52
N LYS A 89 0.04 28.23 0.40
CA LYS A 89 0.79 27.67 -0.73
C LYS A 89 0.82 26.13 -0.67
N HIS A 90 1.06 25.50 -1.82
CA HIS A 90 1.26 24.05 -1.90
C HIS A 90 2.40 23.59 -0.97
N LEU A 91 2.18 22.52 -0.19
CA LEU A 91 3.11 21.99 0.82
C LEU A 91 3.46 22.95 1.96
N GLN A 92 2.67 24.00 2.21
CA GLN A 92 2.88 24.91 3.33
C GLN A 92 2.12 24.46 4.57
N ARG A 93 2.79 24.36 5.73
CA ARG A 93 2.16 24.09 7.04
C ARG A 93 1.48 25.35 7.61
N THR A 94 0.56 25.16 8.55
CA THR A 94 -0.18 26.25 9.23
C THR A 94 0.75 27.24 9.96
N ALA A 95 1.82 26.76 10.62
CA ALA A 95 2.76 27.62 11.34
C ALA A 95 3.54 28.60 10.43
N PRO A 96 4.24 28.15 9.35
CA PRO A 96 4.81 29.06 8.36
C PRO A 96 3.78 29.96 7.67
N TRP A 97 2.59 29.44 7.38
CA TRP A 97 1.50 30.22 6.80
C TRP A 97 1.10 31.39 7.71
N LEU A 98 0.94 31.16 9.02
CA LEU A 98 0.64 32.22 9.98
C LEU A 98 1.77 33.24 10.09
N ALA A 99 3.03 32.82 9.96
CA ALA A 99 4.19 33.72 10.01
C ALA A 99 4.29 34.63 8.79
N GLU A 100 3.80 34.18 7.62
CA GLU A 100 3.70 34.99 6.40
C GLU A 100 2.44 35.87 6.36
N LEU A 101 1.43 35.57 7.20
CA LEU A 101 0.19 36.32 7.26
C LEU A 101 0.42 37.69 7.92
N GLU A 102 0.15 38.76 7.19
CA GLU A 102 0.27 40.13 7.72
C GLU A 102 -0.67 40.34 8.92
N GLY A 103 -0.13 40.81 10.05
CA GLY A 103 -0.86 40.91 11.31
C GLY A 103 -1.01 39.60 12.10
N GLY A 104 -0.51 38.47 11.57
CA GLY A 104 -0.36 37.20 12.27
C GLY A 104 -1.65 36.70 12.94
N ILE A 105 -1.55 36.31 14.21
CA ILE A 105 -2.69 35.75 14.96
C ILE A 105 -3.81 36.77 15.18
N ASP A 106 -3.49 38.06 15.31
CA ASP A 106 -4.50 39.09 15.58
C ASP A 106 -5.34 39.35 14.34
N TYR A 107 -4.72 39.37 13.16
CA TYR A 107 -5.46 39.41 11.90
C TYR A 107 -6.31 38.15 11.72
N LEU A 108 -5.76 36.96 12.04
CA LEU A 108 -6.51 35.71 11.95
C LEU A 108 -7.76 35.72 12.85
N LYS A 109 -7.67 36.26 14.06
CA LYS A 109 -8.84 36.43 14.96
C LYS A 109 -9.90 37.33 14.34
N LYS A 110 -9.51 38.45 13.72
CA LYS A 110 -10.46 39.34 13.03
C LYS A 110 -11.21 38.63 11.90
N VAL A 111 -10.52 37.81 11.12
CA VAL A 111 -11.14 37.05 10.03
C VAL A 111 -12.04 35.93 10.56
N VAL A 112 -11.54 35.13 11.50
CA VAL A 112 -12.21 33.88 11.94
C VAL A 112 -13.30 34.14 12.98
N ILE A 113 -13.11 35.09 13.89
CA ILE A 113 -14.03 35.37 15.00
C ILE A 113 -14.92 36.56 14.65
N GLU A 114 -14.31 37.70 14.31
CA GLU A 114 -15.02 38.97 14.09
C GLU A 114 -15.63 39.09 12.68
N ASP A 115 -15.37 38.13 11.80
CA ASP A 115 -15.83 38.12 10.40
C ASP A 115 -15.51 39.41 9.65
N SER A 116 -14.30 39.96 9.84
CA SER A 116 -13.89 41.24 9.27
C SER A 116 -13.90 41.31 7.74
N LEU A 117 -13.96 40.15 7.07
CA LEU A 117 -14.04 40.03 5.62
C LEU A 117 -15.44 39.66 5.12
N GLY A 118 -16.40 39.35 6.00
CA GLY A 118 -17.75 38.92 5.63
C GLY A 118 -17.82 37.55 4.93
N ILE A 119 -16.80 36.70 5.10
CA ILE A 119 -16.67 35.40 4.41
C ILE A 119 -16.94 34.21 5.34
N ALA A 120 -17.24 34.44 6.62
CA ALA A 120 -17.35 33.35 7.58
C ALA A 120 -18.43 32.33 7.22
N ALA A 121 -19.58 32.79 6.71
CA ALA A 121 -20.65 31.91 6.23
C ALA A 121 -20.21 31.06 5.03
N ASP A 122 -19.42 31.62 4.11
CA ASP A 122 -18.89 30.89 2.96
C ASP A 122 -17.88 29.82 3.40
N LEU A 123 -17.00 30.14 4.35
CA LEU A 123 -16.06 29.19 4.93
C LEU A 123 -16.81 28.03 5.62
N GLU A 124 -17.85 28.31 6.39
CA GLU A 124 -18.67 27.28 7.02
C GLU A 124 -19.35 26.37 5.97
N GLN A 125 -19.88 26.95 4.89
CA GLN A 125 -20.46 26.18 3.78
C GLN A 125 -19.42 25.34 3.05
N MET A 126 -18.19 25.84 2.85
CA MET A 126 -17.10 25.07 2.26
C MET A 126 -16.76 23.84 3.11
N MET A 127 -16.70 24.00 4.44
CA MET A 127 -16.49 22.86 5.33
C MET A 127 -17.65 21.87 5.25
N GLU A 128 -18.90 22.35 5.23
CA GLU A 128 -20.06 21.45 5.14
C GLU A 128 -20.08 20.66 3.83
N ARG A 129 -19.69 21.27 2.70
CA ARG A 129 -19.52 20.54 1.43
C ARG A 129 -18.45 19.46 1.53
N ASN A 130 -17.33 19.71 2.19
CA ASN A 130 -16.31 18.69 2.42
C ASN A 130 -16.85 17.53 3.26
N ARG A 131 -17.60 17.83 4.32
CA ARG A 131 -18.21 16.83 5.22
C ARG A 131 -19.27 16.00 4.51
N ALA A 132 -20.16 16.64 3.74
CA ALA A 132 -21.22 15.96 3.01
C ALA A 132 -20.67 14.98 1.95
N ASN A 133 -19.47 15.24 1.43
CA ASN A 133 -18.79 14.40 0.45
C ASN A 133 -17.78 13.42 1.08
N GLU A 134 -17.61 13.41 2.40
CA GLU A 134 -16.73 12.47 3.08
C GLU A 134 -17.24 11.04 2.90
N LYS A 135 -16.37 10.17 2.41
CA LYS A 135 -16.65 8.75 2.24
C LYS A 135 -15.47 7.95 2.76
N CYS A 136 -15.76 6.96 3.59
CA CYS A 136 -14.76 6.00 4.02
C CYS A 136 -14.52 4.98 2.89
N GLU A 137 -13.42 5.15 2.15
CA GLU A 137 -13.06 4.28 1.02
C GLU A 137 -12.98 2.80 1.42
N TRP A 138 -12.45 2.51 2.61
CA TRP A 138 -12.35 1.15 3.14
C TRP A 138 -13.72 0.56 3.47
N LYS A 139 -14.64 1.37 3.99
CA LYS A 139 -16.02 0.93 4.24
C LYS A 139 -16.72 0.61 2.93
N ALA A 140 -16.55 1.47 1.91
CA ALA A 140 -17.11 1.22 0.58
C ALA A 140 -16.64 -0.13 0.04
N VAL A 141 -15.33 -0.41 0.09
CA VAL A 141 -14.78 -1.70 -0.33
C VAL A 141 -15.27 -2.86 0.55
N ALA A 142 -15.26 -2.72 1.88
CA ALA A 142 -15.57 -3.84 2.78
C ALA A 142 -17.02 -4.36 2.64
N TYR A 143 -17.96 -3.50 2.24
CA TYR A 143 -19.38 -3.85 2.12
C TYR A 143 -19.87 -3.99 0.69
N ASP A 144 -19.03 -3.71 -0.31
CA ASP A 144 -19.34 -3.90 -1.72
C ASP A 144 -18.72 -5.21 -2.22
N GLU A 145 -19.55 -6.14 -2.68
CA GLU A 145 -19.08 -7.46 -3.14
C GLU A 145 -18.22 -7.37 -4.40
N GLU A 146 -18.60 -6.55 -5.38
CA GLU A 146 -17.85 -6.38 -6.63
C GLU A 146 -16.47 -5.77 -6.37
N LEU A 147 -16.39 -4.80 -5.46
CA LEU A 147 -15.11 -4.24 -5.05
C LEU A 147 -14.25 -5.24 -4.29
N ARG A 148 -14.83 -6.07 -3.40
CA ARG A 148 -14.09 -7.12 -2.70
C ARG A 148 -13.48 -8.15 -3.64
N GLN A 149 -14.14 -8.45 -4.77
CA GLN A 149 -13.57 -9.39 -5.76
C GLN A 149 -12.22 -8.90 -6.32
N LYS A 150 -11.97 -7.58 -6.34
CA LYS A 150 -10.67 -7.01 -6.75
C LYS A 150 -9.53 -7.28 -5.76
N PHE A 151 -9.85 -7.72 -4.54
CA PHE A 151 -8.90 -8.05 -3.48
C PHE A 151 -8.74 -9.56 -3.29
N GLN A 152 -9.23 -10.38 -4.23
CA GLN A 152 -8.88 -11.80 -4.25
C GLN A 152 -7.35 -11.97 -4.26
N HIS A 153 -6.92 -13.05 -3.63
CA HIS A 153 -5.50 -13.36 -3.55
C HIS A 153 -5.04 -13.94 -4.89
N PHE A 154 -5.57 -15.09 -5.30
CA PHE A 154 -5.25 -15.74 -6.57
C PHE A 154 -6.33 -15.51 -7.64
N ALA A 155 -5.90 -15.39 -8.89
CA ALA A 155 -6.78 -15.24 -10.05
C ALA A 155 -7.44 -16.57 -10.51
N ASN A 156 -6.86 -17.73 -10.12
CA ASN A 156 -7.24 -19.04 -10.62
C ASN A 156 -7.80 -20.01 -9.57
N THR A 157 -7.85 -19.60 -8.29
CA THR A 157 -8.39 -20.41 -7.18
C THR A 157 -9.01 -19.52 -6.12
N LYS A 158 -9.97 -20.05 -5.35
CA LYS A 158 -10.55 -19.39 -4.17
C LYS A 158 -9.72 -19.62 -2.90
N GLU A 159 -8.66 -20.40 -2.99
CA GLU A 159 -7.73 -20.57 -1.90
C GLU A 159 -7.18 -19.21 -1.49
N ILE A 160 -7.18 -18.97 -0.19
CA ILE A 160 -6.43 -17.89 0.42
C ILE A 160 -5.10 -18.48 0.88
N HIS A 161 -4.07 -17.65 1.08
CA HIS A 161 -2.89 -18.11 1.80
C HIS A 161 -3.32 -18.63 3.16
N ASP A 162 -3.52 -19.95 3.26
CA ASP A 162 -3.77 -20.56 4.53
C ASP A 162 -2.43 -20.70 5.25
N SER A 163 -2.57 -20.57 6.56
CA SER A 163 -1.60 -20.45 7.65
C SER A 163 -0.41 -21.42 7.69
N GLU A 164 -0.20 -22.24 6.65
CA GLU A 164 0.81 -23.30 6.55
C GLU A 164 2.18 -22.80 6.03
N GLN A 165 2.26 -21.62 5.43
CA GLN A 165 3.55 -21.06 4.93
C GLN A 165 4.24 -20.11 5.90
N ILE A 166 3.55 -19.62 6.94
CA ILE A 166 4.18 -18.84 8.01
C ILE A 166 4.62 -19.82 9.07
N GLU A 167 5.89 -20.20 9.03
CA GLU A 167 6.50 -20.95 10.13
C GLU A 167 6.45 -20.07 11.39
N TYR A 168 6.01 -20.62 12.50
CA TYR A 168 6.05 -19.93 13.79
C TYR A 168 7.09 -20.60 14.68
N ILE A 169 7.90 -19.79 15.34
CA ILE A 169 8.82 -20.26 16.37
C ILE A 169 8.38 -19.71 17.72
N ASP A 170 8.65 -20.48 18.77
CA ASP A 170 8.53 -20.00 20.14
C ASP A 170 9.85 -19.33 20.53
N MET A 171 9.78 -18.05 20.87
CA MET A 171 10.91 -17.32 21.44
C MET A 171 10.45 -16.64 22.72
N ARG A 172 11.08 -17.02 23.83
CA ARG A 172 10.75 -16.52 25.18
C ARG A 172 9.28 -16.78 25.58
N GLY A 173 8.72 -17.91 25.19
CA GLY A 173 7.33 -18.30 25.54
C GLY A 173 6.27 -17.56 24.73
N GLN A 174 6.67 -16.87 23.65
CA GLN A 174 5.76 -16.17 22.75
C GLN A 174 5.89 -16.76 21.35
N ARG A 175 4.74 -17.15 20.79
CA ARG A 175 4.62 -17.55 19.39
C ARG A 175 4.85 -16.33 18.51
N HIS A 176 5.89 -16.35 17.68
CA HIS A 176 6.10 -15.33 16.66
C HIS A 176 6.45 -15.96 15.30
N PRO A 177 6.17 -15.27 14.18
CA PRO A 177 6.60 -15.73 12.88
C PRO A 177 8.12 -15.95 12.86
N ASN A 178 8.56 -17.05 12.28
CA ASN A 178 9.97 -17.31 12.03
C ASN A 178 10.48 -16.24 11.07
N LEU A 179 11.31 -15.34 11.57
CA LEU A 179 11.94 -14.27 10.77
C LEU A 179 13.17 -14.78 10.01
N TYR A 180 13.23 -16.09 9.71
CA TYR A 180 14.27 -16.65 8.89
C TYR A 180 14.37 -15.83 7.60
N SER A 181 15.52 -15.18 7.38
CA SER A 181 15.81 -14.49 6.13
C SER A 181 16.33 -15.55 5.17
N PRO A 182 15.53 -15.98 4.17
CA PRO A 182 16.04 -16.82 3.12
C PRO A 182 17.19 -16.11 2.43
N PRO A 183 18.18 -16.87 1.94
CA PRO A 183 19.36 -16.28 1.37
C PRO A 183 19.00 -15.62 0.03
N ASP A 184 19.80 -14.63 -0.35
CA ASP A 184 19.57 -13.86 -1.57
C ASP A 184 19.69 -14.80 -2.79
N ILE A 185 18.74 -14.72 -3.73
CA ILE A 185 18.90 -15.40 -5.02
C ILE A 185 19.83 -14.53 -5.86
N THR A 186 21.04 -15.02 -6.09
CA THR A 186 22.01 -14.35 -6.96
C THR A 186 22.24 -15.17 -8.21
N GLY A 187 22.16 -14.53 -9.38
CA GLY A 187 22.38 -15.20 -10.67
C GLY A 187 21.28 -14.93 -11.71
N PRO A 188 21.35 -15.61 -12.87
CA PRO A 188 20.36 -15.47 -13.92
C PRO A 188 18.99 -16.00 -13.45
N ALA A 189 17.93 -15.52 -14.11
CA ALA A 189 16.59 -16.07 -13.93
C ALA A 189 16.57 -17.60 -14.14
N LEU A 190 15.89 -18.32 -13.25
CA LEU A 190 15.79 -19.79 -13.29
C LEU A 190 15.08 -20.30 -14.55
N TYR A 191 14.08 -19.54 -15.01
CA TYR A 191 13.33 -19.84 -16.22
C TYR A 191 13.14 -18.57 -17.04
N ARG A 192 13.39 -18.66 -18.34
CA ARG A 192 13.13 -17.61 -19.31
C ARG A 192 12.09 -18.08 -20.31
N LYS A 193 11.48 -17.14 -21.02
CA LYS A 193 10.49 -17.47 -22.07
C LYS A 193 11.08 -18.36 -23.16
N GLU A 194 12.38 -18.26 -23.42
CA GLU A 194 13.09 -19.08 -24.39
C GLU A 194 13.24 -20.54 -23.93
N ASP A 195 13.16 -20.83 -22.63
CA ASP A 195 13.28 -22.20 -22.09
C ASP A 195 12.01 -23.05 -22.33
N SER A 196 10.91 -22.41 -22.74
CA SER A 196 9.62 -23.05 -23.02
C SER A 196 9.61 -24.02 -24.21
N HIS A 197 10.76 -24.30 -24.82
CA HIS A 197 10.92 -25.35 -25.82
C HIS A 197 10.98 -26.76 -25.22
N SER A 198 11.10 -26.90 -23.90
CA SER A 198 10.98 -28.20 -23.23
C SER A 198 9.59 -28.80 -23.48
N SER A 199 9.53 -30.07 -23.90
CA SER A 199 8.27 -30.77 -24.21
C SER A 199 7.34 -30.91 -23.00
N ASP A 200 7.87 -30.72 -21.79
CA ASP A 200 7.21 -31.05 -20.53
C ASP A 200 6.49 -29.84 -19.90
N TRP A 201 6.65 -28.64 -20.47
CA TRP A 201 5.95 -27.45 -19.99
C TRP A 201 4.46 -27.48 -20.37
N GLU A 202 3.63 -27.07 -19.44
CA GLU A 202 2.18 -27.12 -19.56
C GLU A 202 1.55 -25.72 -19.52
N TRP A 203 0.41 -25.58 -20.21
CA TRP A 203 -0.41 -24.39 -20.12
C TRP A 203 -1.37 -24.52 -18.95
N ILE A 204 -1.22 -23.64 -17.96
CA ILE A 204 -2.13 -23.60 -16.81
C ILE A 204 -3.11 -22.45 -16.94
N PHE A 205 -4.32 -22.64 -16.42
CA PHE A 205 -5.30 -21.58 -16.30
C PHE A 205 -4.85 -20.55 -15.27
N ALA A 206 -4.73 -19.30 -15.70
CA ALA A 206 -4.29 -18.19 -14.89
C ALA A 206 -5.45 -17.31 -14.39
N GLY A 207 -6.66 -17.48 -14.89
CA GLY A 207 -7.82 -16.69 -14.47
C GLY A 207 -8.59 -16.09 -15.63
N LEU A 208 -9.70 -15.44 -15.33
CA LEU A 208 -10.47 -14.69 -16.33
C LEU A 208 -9.80 -13.35 -16.61
N VAL A 209 -9.87 -12.87 -17.85
CA VAL A 209 -9.38 -11.53 -18.24
C VAL A 209 -10.00 -10.44 -17.35
N SER A 210 -11.28 -10.58 -16.99
CA SER A 210 -12.01 -9.63 -16.15
C SER A 210 -11.54 -9.56 -14.69
N ALA A 211 -10.78 -10.55 -14.21
CA ALA A 211 -10.24 -10.57 -12.86
C ALA A 211 -8.99 -9.67 -12.70
N TYR A 212 -8.31 -9.36 -13.80
CA TYR A 212 -7.06 -8.62 -13.76
C TYR A 212 -7.27 -7.11 -13.79
N PRO A 213 -6.57 -6.35 -12.92
CA PRO A 213 -6.58 -4.89 -13.02
C PRO A 213 -5.80 -4.43 -14.26
N LYS A 214 -6.35 -3.45 -14.97
CA LYS A 214 -5.63 -2.77 -16.07
C LYS A 214 -4.36 -2.12 -15.51
N ASN A 215 -3.24 -2.31 -16.21
CA ASN A 215 -1.92 -1.81 -15.83
C ASN A 215 -1.46 -2.29 -14.43
N GLY A 216 -1.85 -3.50 -14.06
CA GLY A 216 -1.48 -4.14 -12.80
C GLY A 216 -1.36 -5.65 -12.94
N GLY A 217 -1.05 -6.31 -11.83
CA GLY A 217 -0.91 -7.75 -11.78
C GLY A 217 -1.77 -8.42 -10.70
N LEU A 218 -1.90 -9.73 -10.82
CA LEU A 218 -2.54 -10.61 -9.85
C LEU A 218 -1.73 -11.91 -9.75
N SER A 219 -1.71 -12.52 -8.56
CA SER A 219 -1.00 -13.78 -8.37
C SER A 219 -1.81 -14.95 -8.91
N VAL A 220 -1.10 -15.98 -9.38
CA VAL A 220 -1.67 -17.22 -9.90
C VAL A 220 -1.00 -18.35 -9.15
N LYS A 221 -1.80 -19.25 -8.58
CA LYS A 221 -1.29 -20.39 -7.81
C LYS A 221 -0.88 -21.52 -8.76
N HIS A 222 0.28 -22.12 -8.49
CA HIS A 222 0.77 -23.31 -9.19
C HIS A 222 1.60 -24.18 -8.23
N GLY A 223 0.94 -25.16 -7.61
CA GLY A 223 1.55 -25.95 -6.53
C GLY A 223 1.84 -25.09 -5.30
N MET A 224 3.05 -25.18 -4.76
CA MET A 224 3.54 -24.26 -3.71
C MET A 224 4.13 -22.96 -4.26
N GLN A 225 4.23 -22.82 -5.58
CA GLN A 225 4.74 -21.63 -6.23
C GLN A 225 3.63 -20.70 -6.70
N GLU A 226 4.04 -19.46 -6.95
CA GLU A 226 3.15 -18.42 -7.41
C GLU A 226 3.77 -17.68 -8.59
N LEU A 227 2.92 -17.39 -9.56
CA LEU A 227 3.24 -16.58 -10.71
C LEU A 227 2.59 -15.21 -10.54
N ALA A 228 3.22 -14.18 -11.08
CA ALA A 228 2.66 -12.85 -11.19
C ALA A 228 2.28 -12.64 -12.66
N VAL A 229 0.99 -12.42 -12.93
CA VAL A 229 0.49 -12.16 -14.28
C VAL A 229 -0.03 -10.74 -14.36
N PHE A 230 0.38 -10.02 -15.40
CA PHE A 230 0.13 -8.59 -15.60
C PHE A 230 -0.70 -8.34 -16.85
N HIS A 231 -1.69 -7.46 -16.73
CA HIS A 231 -2.53 -7.00 -17.84
C HIS A 231 -2.17 -5.56 -18.22
N LEU A 232 -1.52 -5.39 -19.37
CA LEU A 232 -0.98 -4.11 -19.83
C LEU A 232 -1.66 -3.66 -21.13
N PRO A 233 -2.90 -3.13 -21.06
CA PRO A 233 -3.63 -2.68 -22.24
C PRO A 233 -3.04 -1.41 -22.86
N SER A 234 -2.29 -0.61 -22.09
CA SER A 234 -1.70 0.66 -22.54
C SER A 234 -0.28 0.52 -23.10
N ALA A 235 0.25 -0.70 -23.24
CA ALA A 235 1.55 -0.93 -23.85
C ALA A 235 1.43 -0.87 -25.38
N GLU A 236 2.13 0.07 -26.02
CA GLU A 236 2.26 0.12 -27.47
C GLU A 236 3.15 -1.04 -27.96
N PRO A 237 2.83 -1.73 -29.08
CA PRO A 237 1.77 -1.44 -30.05
C PRO A 237 0.45 -2.23 -29.85
N LYS A 238 0.33 -3.10 -28.82
CA LYS A 238 -0.87 -3.91 -28.53
C LYS A 238 -0.96 -4.24 -27.05
N GLU A 239 -2.17 -4.50 -26.57
CA GLU A 239 -2.44 -5.10 -25.26
C GLU A 239 -1.50 -6.28 -24.98
N GLN A 240 -0.74 -6.21 -23.88
CA GLN A 240 0.21 -7.23 -23.50
C GLN A 240 -0.22 -7.95 -22.22
N TRP A 241 -0.05 -9.26 -22.24
CA TRP A 241 -0.15 -10.12 -21.06
C TRP A 241 1.25 -10.62 -20.76
N LEU A 242 1.79 -10.34 -19.57
CA LEU A 242 3.13 -10.77 -19.18
C LEU A 242 3.07 -11.58 -17.89
N ALA A 243 3.93 -12.58 -17.77
CA ALA A 243 3.99 -13.44 -16.59
C ALA A 243 5.42 -13.58 -16.08
N THR A 244 5.58 -13.50 -14.77
CA THR A 244 6.84 -13.72 -14.06
C THR A 244 6.63 -14.65 -12.87
N GLN A 245 7.70 -15.04 -12.18
CA GLN A 245 7.55 -15.53 -10.80
C GLN A 245 6.95 -14.43 -9.90
N ASN A 246 6.13 -14.80 -8.92
CA ASN A 246 5.62 -13.85 -7.93
C ASN A 246 6.61 -13.60 -6.78
N LEU A 247 7.58 -14.51 -6.60
CA LEU A 247 8.57 -14.48 -5.54
C LEU A 247 9.68 -13.46 -5.84
N CYS A 248 9.85 -12.48 -4.96
CA CYS A 248 10.88 -11.45 -5.07
C CYS A 248 12.28 -12.07 -4.88
N PRO A 249 13.22 -11.95 -5.84
CA PRO A 249 14.57 -12.52 -5.74
C PRO A 249 15.40 -11.95 -4.59
N HIS A 250 15.09 -10.75 -4.10
CA HIS A 250 15.83 -10.12 -3.01
C HIS A 250 15.47 -10.73 -1.66
N LYS A 251 14.18 -10.87 -1.33
CA LYS A 251 13.73 -11.24 0.03
C LYS A 251 12.75 -12.40 0.10
N GLN A 252 12.52 -13.05 -1.05
CA GLN A 252 11.63 -14.19 -1.20
C GLN A 252 10.21 -13.92 -0.66
N ALA A 253 9.76 -12.68 -0.79
CA ALA A 253 8.38 -12.30 -0.53
C ALA A 253 7.58 -12.43 -1.83
N ARG A 254 6.37 -12.99 -1.77
CA ARG A 254 5.52 -13.22 -2.94
C ARG A 254 4.72 -11.97 -3.33
N THR A 255 5.42 -10.90 -3.71
CA THR A 255 4.86 -9.55 -3.85
C THR A 255 4.88 -8.98 -5.26
N ILE A 256 5.55 -9.62 -6.21
CA ILE A 256 5.81 -9.04 -7.53
C ILE A 256 4.51 -8.71 -8.29
N SER A 257 3.47 -9.54 -8.17
CA SER A 257 2.13 -9.32 -8.75
C SER A 257 1.47 -8.02 -8.30
N ARG A 258 1.83 -7.49 -7.12
CA ARG A 258 1.32 -6.22 -6.58
C ARG A 258 2.25 -5.04 -6.89
N GLY A 259 3.29 -5.26 -7.68
CA GLY A 259 4.26 -4.25 -8.08
C GLY A 259 3.67 -3.13 -8.93
N LEU A 260 4.30 -1.96 -8.85
CA LEU A 260 3.95 -0.83 -9.71
C LEU A 260 4.51 -1.07 -11.09
N VAL A 261 3.63 -1.17 -12.09
CA VAL A 261 4.03 -1.27 -13.49
C VAL A 261 4.36 0.11 -14.03
N GLY A 262 5.44 0.20 -14.80
CA GLY A 262 5.87 1.43 -15.46
C GLY A 262 6.37 1.19 -16.88
N VAL A 263 6.60 2.29 -17.58
CA VAL A 263 7.27 2.31 -18.88
C VAL A 263 8.43 3.29 -18.77
N GLN A 264 9.64 2.83 -19.05
CA GLN A 264 10.81 3.71 -19.12
C GLN A 264 10.80 4.56 -20.39
N PRO A 265 11.59 5.66 -20.44
CA PRO A 265 11.70 6.49 -21.64
C PRO A 265 12.13 5.73 -22.92
N ASN A 266 12.85 4.61 -22.77
CA ASN A 266 13.25 3.73 -23.88
C ASN A 266 12.17 2.70 -24.28
N GLY A 267 10.97 2.77 -23.69
CA GLY A 267 9.86 1.85 -23.95
C GLY A 267 9.89 0.55 -23.13
N THR A 268 10.92 0.31 -22.30
CA THR A 268 10.99 -0.89 -21.48
C THR A 268 9.86 -0.93 -20.46
N LEU A 269 9.06 -2.01 -20.50
CA LEU A 269 8.03 -2.30 -19.50
C LEU A 269 8.68 -2.79 -18.22
N THR A 270 8.31 -2.21 -17.09
CA THR A 270 8.94 -2.51 -15.80
C THR A 270 7.93 -2.83 -14.72
N VAL A 271 8.38 -3.57 -13.71
CA VAL A 271 7.68 -3.72 -12.44
C VAL A 271 8.62 -3.37 -11.30
N ALA A 272 8.18 -2.51 -10.39
CA ALA A 272 8.90 -2.25 -9.14
C ALA A 272 8.32 -3.10 -8.01
N ASP A 273 9.17 -3.87 -7.33
CA ASP A 273 8.78 -4.63 -6.14
C ASP A 273 8.16 -3.69 -5.07
N PRO A 274 6.95 -3.96 -4.57
CA PRO A 274 6.30 -3.15 -3.54
C PRO A 274 7.15 -2.95 -2.28
N ILE A 275 7.97 -3.93 -1.90
CA ILE A 275 8.73 -3.87 -0.64
C ILE A 275 10.05 -3.14 -0.85
N TYR A 276 10.91 -3.65 -1.73
CA TYR A 276 12.30 -3.18 -1.84
C TYR A 276 12.56 -2.21 -2.98
N LYS A 277 11.54 -1.92 -3.80
CA LYS A 277 11.62 -0.98 -4.93
C LYS A 277 12.66 -1.36 -6.00
N THR A 278 13.19 -2.59 -5.96
CA THR A 278 13.97 -3.15 -7.06
C THR A 278 13.08 -3.18 -8.30
N THR A 279 13.56 -2.56 -9.37
CA THR A 279 12.84 -2.50 -10.64
C THR A 279 13.35 -3.60 -11.56
N TYR A 280 12.43 -4.33 -12.18
CA TYR A 280 12.71 -5.41 -13.12
C TYR A 280 12.12 -5.10 -14.48
N ASN A 281 12.76 -5.60 -15.54
CA ASN A 281 12.20 -5.64 -16.88
C ASN A 281 11.12 -6.74 -16.93
N LEU A 282 9.87 -6.39 -17.20
CA LEU A 282 8.75 -7.35 -17.21
C LEU A 282 8.79 -8.32 -18.40
N VAL A 283 9.51 -7.98 -19.46
CA VAL A 283 9.61 -8.80 -20.67
C VAL A 283 10.70 -9.86 -20.49
N THR A 284 11.89 -9.45 -20.04
CA THR A 284 13.08 -10.30 -19.94
C THR A 284 13.32 -10.88 -18.55
N GLY A 285 12.77 -10.23 -17.51
CA GLY A 285 12.99 -10.56 -16.11
C GLY A 285 14.24 -9.91 -15.49
N GLU A 286 15.04 -9.19 -16.28
CA GLU A 286 16.30 -8.62 -15.83
C GLU A 286 16.11 -7.57 -14.72
N GLY A 287 16.95 -7.63 -13.69
CA GLY A 287 17.02 -6.60 -12.65
C GLY A 287 17.64 -5.30 -13.15
N ILE A 288 16.84 -4.25 -13.26
CA ILE A 288 17.29 -2.94 -13.74
C ILE A 288 17.99 -2.15 -12.63
N SER A 289 17.39 -2.10 -11.45
CA SER A 289 17.99 -1.40 -10.31
C SER A 289 19.14 -2.19 -9.69
N ASN A 290 19.14 -3.52 -9.85
CA ASN A 290 20.18 -4.41 -9.38
C ASN A 290 20.29 -5.64 -10.31
N PRO A 291 21.34 -5.71 -11.15
CA PRO A 291 21.54 -6.80 -12.12
C PRO A 291 21.70 -8.20 -11.49
N ASN A 292 22.02 -8.29 -10.20
CA ASN A 292 22.17 -9.57 -9.51
C ASN A 292 20.84 -10.26 -9.21
N PHE A 293 19.72 -9.53 -9.30
CA PHE A 293 18.39 -10.03 -9.01
C PHE A 293 17.56 -10.11 -10.28
N ASN A 294 17.19 -11.32 -10.67
CA ASN A 294 16.45 -11.58 -11.90
C ASN A 294 15.16 -12.35 -11.61
N LEU A 295 14.10 -12.02 -12.34
CA LEU A 295 12.82 -12.73 -12.30
C LEU A 295 12.78 -13.78 -13.40
N SER A 296 12.27 -14.96 -13.06
CA SER A 296 11.81 -15.90 -14.07
C SER A 296 10.64 -15.32 -14.85
N THR A 297 10.60 -15.54 -16.17
CA THR A 297 9.55 -15.05 -17.07
C THR A 297 8.94 -16.19 -17.87
N PHE A 298 7.63 -16.06 -18.15
CA PHE A 298 6.84 -17.14 -18.74
C PHE A 298 6.00 -16.63 -19.92
N LYS A 299 5.71 -17.54 -20.86
CA LYS A 299 4.81 -17.23 -21.99
C LYS A 299 3.37 -17.17 -21.51
N THR A 300 2.61 -16.28 -22.12
CA THR A 300 1.19 -16.06 -21.84
C THR A 300 0.39 -16.23 -23.13
N LYS A 301 -0.88 -16.61 -22.99
CA LYS A 301 -1.85 -16.53 -24.09
C LYS A 301 -3.24 -16.21 -23.52
N VAL A 302 -4.09 -15.65 -24.37
CA VAL A 302 -5.49 -15.34 -24.03
C VAL A 302 -6.39 -15.99 -25.08
N GLU A 303 -7.32 -16.82 -24.63
CA GLU A 303 -8.28 -17.56 -25.46
C GLU A 303 -9.64 -17.52 -24.77
N ASP A 304 -10.70 -17.13 -25.48
CA ASP A 304 -12.09 -17.11 -24.98
C ASP A 304 -12.28 -16.39 -23.62
N GLY A 305 -11.61 -15.25 -23.43
CA GLY A 305 -11.69 -14.47 -22.19
C GLY A 305 -10.93 -15.06 -21.01
N LYS A 306 -10.13 -16.12 -21.24
CA LYS A 306 -9.31 -16.81 -20.24
C LYS A 306 -7.83 -16.55 -20.51
N VAL A 307 -7.08 -16.35 -19.44
CA VAL A 307 -5.62 -16.16 -19.48
C VAL A 307 -4.97 -17.49 -19.15
N PHE A 308 -3.90 -17.83 -19.88
CA PHE A 308 -3.10 -19.01 -19.61
C PHE A 308 -1.61 -18.62 -19.56
N VAL A 309 -0.86 -19.35 -18.74
CA VAL A 309 0.60 -19.20 -18.64
C VAL A 309 1.25 -20.56 -18.91
N GLN A 310 2.30 -20.57 -19.72
CA GLN A 310 3.09 -21.76 -19.98
C GLN A 310 4.21 -21.86 -18.94
N VAL A 311 4.19 -22.92 -18.13
CA VAL A 311 5.15 -23.12 -17.03
C VAL A 311 5.64 -24.56 -16.99
N PRO A 312 6.81 -24.81 -16.36
CA PRO A 312 7.20 -26.17 -16.02
C PRO A 312 6.19 -26.85 -15.07
N PRO A 313 6.18 -28.18 -14.98
CA PRO A 313 5.42 -28.89 -13.96
C PRO A 313 5.75 -28.38 -12.54
N CYS A 314 4.78 -28.37 -11.61
CA CYS A 314 5.01 -27.88 -10.24
C CYS A 314 6.23 -28.54 -9.57
N SER A 315 6.36 -29.86 -9.73
CA SER A 315 7.46 -30.64 -9.14
C SER A 315 8.83 -30.18 -9.62
N GLU A 316 8.99 -29.83 -10.90
CA GLU A 316 10.27 -29.31 -11.43
C GLU A 316 10.60 -27.95 -10.80
N MET A 317 9.61 -27.06 -10.69
CA MET A 317 9.82 -25.75 -10.08
C MET A 317 10.15 -25.83 -8.59
N GLU A 318 9.52 -26.75 -7.87
CA GLU A 318 9.80 -27.02 -6.46
C GLU A 318 11.22 -27.57 -6.27
N GLU A 319 11.63 -28.57 -7.06
CA GLU A 319 12.98 -29.15 -7.00
C GLU A 319 14.07 -28.11 -7.32
N LYS A 320 13.90 -27.27 -8.35
CA LYS A 320 14.89 -26.24 -8.69
C LYS A 320 14.98 -25.16 -7.61
N MET A 321 13.85 -24.73 -7.05
CA MET A 321 13.83 -23.79 -5.94
C MET A 321 14.58 -24.35 -4.73
N GLU A 322 14.34 -25.61 -4.39
CA GLU A 322 15.01 -26.26 -3.26
C GLU A 322 16.53 -26.35 -3.48
N LYS A 323 16.97 -26.79 -4.67
CA LYS A 323 18.40 -26.84 -5.02
C LYS A 323 19.07 -25.48 -4.87
N MET A 324 18.42 -24.42 -5.35
CA MET A 324 18.95 -23.06 -5.23
C MET A 324 19.03 -22.58 -3.78
N ILE A 325 18.02 -22.90 -2.95
CA ILE A 325 18.08 -22.62 -1.51
C ILE A 325 19.28 -23.35 -0.89
N GLN A 326 19.44 -24.64 -1.17
CA GLN A 326 20.56 -25.44 -0.65
C GLN A 326 21.93 -24.90 -1.08
N GLU A 327 22.08 -24.50 -2.34
CA GLU A 327 23.31 -23.89 -2.88
C GLU A 327 23.64 -22.55 -2.21
N SER A 328 22.61 -21.72 -1.99
CA SER A 328 22.79 -20.41 -1.38
C SER A 328 23.17 -20.52 0.12
N PHE A 329 22.59 -21.49 0.85
CA PHE A 329 23.05 -21.83 2.21
C PHE A 329 24.51 -22.28 2.24
N LYS A 330 24.91 -23.16 1.31
CA LYS A 330 26.31 -23.62 1.19
C LYS A 330 27.27 -22.46 0.93
N ALA A 331 26.88 -21.50 0.08
CA ALA A 331 27.69 -20.31 -0.22
C ALA A 331 27.90 -19.42 1.01
N ASP A 332 26.89 -19.31 1.88
CA ASP A 332 26.96 -18.56 3.15
C ASP A 332 27.67 -19.32 4.29
N GLY A 333 28.21 -20.51 4.03
CA GLY A 333 28.82 -21.37 5.06
C GLY A 333 27.82 -21.88 6.10
N ARG A 334 26.51 -21.86 5.78
CA ARG A 334 25.42 -22.36 6.62
C ARG A 334 24.98 -23.73 6.13
N GLU A 335 24.67 -24.64 7.06
CA GLU A 335 24.09 -25.92 6.70
C GLU A 335 22.58 -25.76 6.48
N TYR A 336 22.09 -26.20 5.31
CA TYR A 336 20.65 -26.32 5.08
C TYR A 336 20.11 -27.49 5.90
N LEU A 337 19.55 -27.20 7.07
CA LEU A 337 18.84 -28.19 7.87
C LEU A 337 17.47 -28.42 7.22
N ALA A 338 17.35 -29.46 6.39
CA ALA A 338 16.04 -29.99 6.00
C ALA A 338 15.30 -30.43 7.29
N LYS A 339 14.38 -29.61 7.81
CA LYS A 339 13.69 -29.89 9.09
C LYS A 339 12.36 -30.62 8.88
N LYS A 340 12.14 -31.56 9.79
CA LYS A 340 11.03 -32.53 10.01
C LYS A 340 9.60 -31.97 10.12
N THR A 341 9.35 -30.73 9.73
CA THR A 341 8.04 -30.06 9.82
C THR A 341 7.62 -29.52 8.46
N GLY A 342 7.89 -30.27 7.40
CA GLY A 342 7.75 -29.76 6.06
C GLY A 342 8.72 -28.65 5.76
N GLY A 343 9.76 -28.99 5.00
CA GLY A 343 10.26 -28.01 4.04
C GLY A 343 9.12 -27.49 3.15
N PRO A 344 9.40 -26.57 2.22
CA PRO A 344 8.44 -26.15 1.19
C PRO A 344 8.03 -27.28 0.22
N VAL A 345 8.04 -28.54 0.67
CA VAL A 345 7.90 -29.79 -0.10
C VAL A 345 7.14 -30.89 0.66
N ASP A 346 6.80 -30.77 1.97
CA ASP A 346 5.90 -31.78 2.61
C ASP A 346 4.43 -31.59 2.20
N HIS A 347 4.10 -30.45 1.59
CA HIS A 347 2.81 -30.20 0.99
C HIS A 347 2.98 -30.17 -0.53
N MET A 348 3.03 -31.32 -1.21
CA MET A 348 2.88 -31.34 -2.66
C MET A 348 1.56 -30.64 -3.01
N GLY A 349 1.65 -29.39 -3.48
CA GLY A 349 0.49 -28.65 -3.93
C GLY A 349 -0.09 -29.38 -5.13
N GLN A 350 -1.40 -29.64 -5.15
CA GLN A 350 -2.02 -30.27 -6.30
C GLN A 350 -1.80 -29.41 -7.55
N CYS A 351 -1.27 -30.03 -8.60
CA CYS A 351 -1.14 -29.37 -9.89
C CYS A 351 -2.54 -29.08 -10.44
N LEU A 352 -2.89 -27.81 -10.63
CA LEU A 352 -4.21 -27.40 -11.15
C LEU A 352 -4.37 -27.72 -12.66
N SER A 353 -3.32 -28.23 -13.31
CA SER A 353 -3.32 -28.51 -14.76
C SER A 353 -4.29 -29.62 -15.21
N LYS A 354 -4.91 -30.35 -14.27
CA LYS A 354 -5.83 -31.47 -14.57
C LYS A 354 -7.31 -31.22 -14.24
N GLN A 355 -7.74 -29.99 -13.90
CA GLN A 355 -9.17 -29.70 -13.77
C GLN A 355 -9.83 -29.56 -15.15
N LYS A 356 -10.15 -30.69 -15.78
CA LYS A 356 -10.92 -30.77 -17.04
C LYS A 356 -12.41 -30.45 -16.86
N ASP A 357 -12.92 -30.52 -15.64
CA ASP A 357 -14.32 -30.27 -15.32
C ASP A 357 -14.44 -29.09 -14.36
N LEU A 358 -14.37 -27.87 -14.91
CA LEU A 358 -14.90 -26.71 -14.23
C LEU A 358 -15.99 -26.12 -15.12
N SER A 359 -17.22 -26.50 -14.82
CA SER A 359 -18.39 -25.71 -15.19
C SER A 359 -18.30 -24.39 -14.42
N TRP A 360 -17.73 -23.37 -15.05
CA TRP A 360 -17.77 -21.99 -14.59
C TRP A 360 -19.00 -21.28 -15.16
#